data_AF-A0AAW2IVP2-F1
#
_entry.id   AF-A0AAW2IVP2-F1
#
_cell.length_a   1.000
_cell.length_b   1.000
_cell.length_c   1.000
_cell.angle_alpha   90.00
_cell.angle_beta   90.00
_cell.angle_gamma   90.00
#
_symmetry.space_group_name_H-M   'P 1'
#
loop_
_entity.id
_entity.type
_entity.pdbx_description
1 polymer ?
#
loop_
_entity_poly.entity_id
_entity_poly.type
_entity_poly.pdbx_seq_one_letter_code
_entity_poly.pdbx_strand_id
1 'polypeptide(L)'
;MAKPHVLMVPFPVQGHVIPMFELAHCLAKHGIRITIVNIEIVHDLLVNSSTSSSALNDSIRLVSVSDGLESGERHIPGKLMEAVCRVMPLKIEELIREIGGCSPSSAADKVSCIVYDQSLGRIQQVAERMGIGSVAFVPAAAALLVLDQHSQLIQDGIIDNQGSPLTDKTVQFAPTMPIMSPSDFVWHRLKIASLQKLLFHIMTENNGPTKSADWLICNSVLDLEPGAFTMAPQILPIGPLLAINNRPAHSASGHFWQQEYECLEWLDRQPACSVIYVAFGSSVMLKKAQVEELALGLELTNRPFLWVVRAEAIDGADDWEGFLERVEGGGRIIGWAPQQRVLDHPSTACFISHCGWNSTLESVSSGVPMLCWPYLRDFINESYVCDIWKVGLRLEEEDNGMVASEEIKRKMDGLLGDGAFRERALRLKGKVGEIPTHLQQFRVSDVIATDKNWQLNMVDPFILMHIKDRILSTPIPSTTQSDTCVWNWEKTGIIRDSSSRFVVAFSAYIGMNTNNMAECWALRNGLEDGQISEGTHPFA
;
A
#
# COMPACT_ATOMS: atom_id res chain seq x y z
N MET A 1 -27.57 -0.73 24.03
CA MET A 1 -26.91 0.53 23.63
C MET A 1 -26.78 0.52 22.13
N ALA A 2 -26.87 1.69 21.47
CA ALA A 2 -26.58 1.81 20.04
C ALA A 2 -25.17 1.29 19.73
N LYS A 3 -25.02 0.46 18.69
CA LYS A 3 -23.70 0.04 18.22
C LYS A 3 -22.99 1.25 17.57
N PRO A 4 -21.72 1.56 17.89
CA PRO A 4 -20.97 2.59 17.18
C PRO A 4 -20.91 2.31 15.69
N HIS A 5 -20.85 3.37 14.88
CA HIS A 5 -20.77 3.28 13.43
C HIS A 5 -19.54 4.02 12.93
N VAL A 6 -18.62 3.28 12.33
CA VAL A 6 -17.39 3.80 11.77
C VAL A 6 -17.47 3.76 10.26
N LEU A 7 -17.17 4.90 9.63
CA LEU A 7 -16.96 5.01 8.19
C LEU A 7 -15.47 4.82 7.91
N MET A 8 -15.10 3.91 7.00
CA MET A 8 -13.71 3.61 6.67
C MET A 8 -13.44 3.93 5.20
N VAL A 9 -12.41 4.72 4.93
CA VAL A 9 -12.14 5.28 3.59
C VAL A 9 -10.71 4.95 3.17
N PRO A 10 -10.47 3.79 2.52
CA PRO A 10 -9.15 3.45 1.98
C PRO A 10 -8.80 4.31 0.77
N PHE A 11 -7.51 4.50 0.53
CA PHE A 11 -7.05 4.95 -0.79
C PHE A 11 -7.27 3.81 -1.81
N PRO A 12 -7.72 4.08 -3.05
CA PRO A 12 -8.25 3.07 -3.97
C PRO A 12 -7.15 2.27 -4.70
N VAL A 13 -6.27 1.65 -3.93
CA VAL A 13 -5.24 0.72 -4.42
C VAL A 13 -5.14 -0.47 -3.46
N GLN A 14 -4.85 -1.65 -4.02
CA GLN A 14 -4.85 -2.92 -3.28
C GLN A 14 -4.03 -2.86 -1.97
N GLY A 15 -2.83 -2.27 -2.02
CA GLY A 15 -1.95 -2.15 -0.85
C GLY A 15 -2.51 -1.28 0.29
N HIS A 16 -3.49 -0.44 0.03
CA HIS A 16 -4.16 0.38 1.03
C HIS A 16 -5.52 -0.25 1.43
N VAL A 17 -6.20 -0.88 0.47
CA VAL A 17 -7.48 -1.57 0.70
C VAL A 17 -7.34 -2.79 1.60
N ILE A 18 -6.38 -3.69 1.34
CA ILE A 18 -6.18 -4.91 2.16
C ILE A 18 -6.07 -4.58 3.67
N PRO A 19 -5.12 -3.74 4.11
CA PRO A 19 -4.96 -3.49 5.54
C PRO A 19 -6.12 -2.71 6.16
N MET A 20 -6.83 -1.87 5.39
CA MET A 20 -8.07 -1.23 5.85
C MET A 20 -9.18 -2.26 6.10
N PHE A 21 -9.29 -3.28 5.23
CA PHE A 21 -10.22 -4.39 5.44
C PHE A 21 -9.81 -5.23 6.67
N GLU A 22 -8.53 -5.53 6.86
CA GLU A 22 -8.10 -6.23 8.08
C GLU A 22 -8.41 -5.45 9.36
N LEU A 23 -8.19 -4.14 9.36
CA LEU A 23 -8.60 -3.28 10.44
C LEU A 23 -10.12 -3.36 10.66
N ALA A 24 -10.92 -3.22 9.60
CA ALA A 24 -12.38 -3.29 9.66
C ALA A 24 -12.88 -4.60 10.30
N HIS A 25 -12.28 -5.74 9.95
CA HIS A 25 -12.61 -7.03 10.54
C HIS A 25 -12.25 -7.11 12.02
N CYS A 26 -11.11 -6.55 12.43
CA CYS A 26 -10.77 -6.40 13.84
C CYS A 26 -11.80 -5.54 14.60
N LEU A 27 -12.25 -4.42 14.01
CA LEU A 27 -13.26 -3.55 14.64
C LEU A 27 -14.63 -4.27 14.73
N ALA A 28 -15.03 -4.96 13.67
CA ALA A 28 -16.32 -5.65 13.59
C ALA A 28 -16.47 -6.76 14.64
N LYS A 29 -15.39 -7.48 14.97
CA LYS A 29 -15.38 -8.47 16.07
C LYS A 29 -15.72 -7.88 17.43
N HIS A 30 -15.53 -6.57 17.62
CA HIS A 30 -15.88 -5.86 18.85
C HIS A 30 -17.29 -5.25 18.81
N GLY A 31 -18.14 -5.70 17.87
CA GLY A 31 -19.55 -5.29 17.77
C GLY A 31 -19.77 -3.90 17.14
N ILE A 32 -18.73 -3.34 16.50
CA ILE A 32 -18.80 -2.05 15.81
C ILE A 32 -19.32 -2.27 14.40
N ARG A 33 -20.25 -1.41 13.98
CA ARG A 33 -20.74 -1.40 12.60
C ARG A 33 -19.77 -0.62 11.74
N ILE A 34 -19.42 -1.19 10.60
CA ILE A 34 -18.47 -0.62 9.65
C ILE A 34 -19.17 -0.35 8.33
N THR A 35 -18.96 0.84 7.78
CA THR A 35 -19.20 1.11 6.35
C THR A 35 -17.86 1.41 5.69
N ILE A 36 -17.42 0.58 4.74
CA ILE A 36 -16.24 0.86 3.92
C ILE A 36 -16.70 1.55 2.64
N VAL A 37 -16.14 2.73 2.37
CA VAL A 37 -16.45 3.52 1.18
C VAL A 37 -15.34 3.38 0.16
N ASN A 38 -15.69 2.85 -1.01
CA ASN A 38 -14.77 2.71 -2.13
C ASN A 38 -15.25 3.55 -3.31
N ILE A 39 -14.36 3.84 -4.25
CA ILE A 39 -14.79 4.30 -5.57
C ILE A 39 -15.45 3.14 -6.34
N GLU A 40 -16.36 3.46 -7.26
CA GLU A 40 -17.14 2.48 -8.05
C GLU A 40 -16.29 1.33 -8.62
N ILE A 41 -15.19 1.64 -9.32
CA ILE A 41 -14.34 0.60 -9.94
C ILE A 41 -13.68 -0.34 -8.91
N VAL A 42 -13.25 0.18 -7.76
CA VAL A 42 -12.69 -0.63 -6.68
C VAL A 42 -13.79 -1.44 -6.00
N HIS A 43 -14.98 -0.87 -5.84
CA HIS A 43 -16.13 -1.58 -5.30
C HIS A 43 -16.47 -2.79 -6.17
N ASP A 44 -16.54 -2.62 -7.50
CA ASP A 44 -16.84 -3.71 -8.43
C ASP A 44 -15.77 -4.81 -8.38
N LEU A 45 -14.47 -4.44 -8.35
CA LEU A 45 -13.38 -5.40 -8.19
C LEU A 45 -13.51 -6.21 -6.89
N LEU A 46 -13.87 -5.56 -5.79
CA LEU A 46 -14.04 -6.21 -4.48
C LEU A 46 -15.25 -7.15 -4.45
N VAL A 47 -16.36 -6.76 -5.08
CA VAL A 47 -17.57 -7.57 -5.16
C VAL A 47 -17.33 -8.79 -6.07
N ASN A 48 -16.69 -8.60 -7.22
CA ASN A 48 -16.47 -9.67 -8.20
C ASN A 48 -15.42 -10.71 -7.77
N SER A 49 -14.42 -10.29 -7.00
CA SER A 49 -13.37 -11.19 -6.49
C SER A 49 -13.76 -11.96 -5.23
N SER A 50 -14.80 -11.51 -4.52
CA SER A 50 -15.29 -12.16 -3.31
C SER A 50 -16.07 -13.42 -3.70
N THR A 51 -15.46 -14.60 -3.52
CA THR A 51 -16.06 -15.90 -3.86
C THR A 51 -17.28 -16.28 -3.01
N SER A 52 -17.63 -15.47 -2.00
CA SER A 52 -18.82 -15.71 -1.18
C SER A 52 -19.29 -14.43 -0.49
N SER A 53 -20.61 -14.24 -0.42
CA SER A 53 -21.27 -13.27 0.46
C SER A 53 -20.94 -13.49 1.95
N SER A 54 -20.31 -14.61 2.32
CA SER A 54 -19.84 -14.92 3.67
C SER A 54 -18.50 -14.27 4.05
N ALA A 55 -17.80 -13.61 3.12
CA ALA A 55 -16.53 -12.93 3.44
C ALA A 55 -16.72 -11.64 4.26
N LEU A 56 -17.91 -11.03 4.19
CA LEU A 56 -18.29 -9.87 4.99
C LEU A 56 -19.20 -10.33 6.14
N ASN A 57 -18.78 -10.05 7.37
CA ASN A 57 -19.66 -10.17 8.54
C ASN A 57 -20.86 -9.21 8.35
N ASP A 58 -22.05 -9.56 8.83
CA ASP A 58 -23.25 -8.68 8.84
C ASP A 58 -22.98 -7.26 9.39
N SER A 59 -21.86 -7.08 10.11
CA SER A 59 -21.40 -5.81 10.65
C SER A 59 -20.60 -4.93 9.68
N ILE A 60 -20.19 -5.43 8.51
CA ILE A 60 -19.41 -4.69 7.50
C ILE A 60 -20.23 -4.48 6.23
N ARG A 61 -20.50 -3.22 5.90
CA ARG A 61 -21.19 -2.82 4.67
C ARG A 61 -20.20 -2.16 3.71
N LEU A 62 -20.30 -2.48 2.42
CA LEU A 62 -19.60 -1.76 1.36
C LEU A 62 -20.52 -0.71 0.72
N VAL A 63 -19.96 0.46 0.43
CA VAL A 63 -20.63 1.53 -0.33
C VAL A 63 -19.68 1.99 -1.44
N SER A 64 -20.23 2.31 -2.60
CA SER A 64 -19.51 2.93 -3.70
C SER A 64 -19.86 4.42 -3.80
N VAL A 65 -18.88 5.22 -4.23
CA VAL A 65 -19.06 6.62 -4.64
C VAL A 65 -18.34 6.87 -5.96
N SER A 66 -18.81 7.83 -6.74
CA SER A 66 -18.12 8.23 -7.97
C SER A 66 -16.78 8.91 -7.65
N ASP A 67 -15.75 8.60 -8.44
CA ASP A 67 -14.44 9.28 -8.42
C ASP A 67 -14.44 10.61 -9.20
N GLY A 68 -15.56 10.94 -9.86
CA GLY A 68 -15.73 12.15 -10.66
C GLY A 68 -14.99 12.16 -12.00
N LEU A 69 -14.56 11.00 -12.50
CA LEU A 69 -13.87 10.86 -13.78
C LEU A 69 -14.74 10.20 -14.86
N GLU A 70 -14.52 10.61 -16.11
CA GLU A 70 -15.07 9.93 -17.29
C GLU A 70 -14.24 8.68 -17.66
N SER A 71 -14.84 7.76 -18.43
CA SER A 71 -14.30 6.42 -18.72
C SER A 71 -12.90 6.38 -19.37
N GLY A 72 -12.41 7.48 -19.96
CA GLY A 72 -11.06 7.55 -20.56
C GLY A 72 -10.03 8.31 -19.73
N GLU A 73 -10.44 9.13 -18.77
CA GLU A 73 -9.51 9.98 -18.00
C GLU A 73 -8.65 9.20 -17.02
N ARG A 74 -9.18 8.05 -16.58
CA ARG A 74 -8.56 7.13 -15.62
C ARG A 74 -7.23 6.56 -16.11
N HIS A 75 -7.02 6.49 -17.43
CA HIS A 75 -5.76 6.00 -18.02
C HIS A 75 -4.64 7.05 -18.04
N ILE A 76 -4.94 8.31 -17.75
CA ILE A 76 -3.95 9.38 -17.71
C ILE A 76 -3.18 9.25 -16.39
N PRO A 77 -1.84 9.10 -16.42
CA PRO A 77 -1.05 8.93 -15.21
C PRO A 77 -1.32 10.04 -14.19
N GLY A 78 -1.65 9.65 -12.96
CA GLY A 78 -1.88 10.58 -11.84
C GLY A 78 -3.30 11.17 -11.76
N LYS A 79 -4.10 11.15 -12.84
CA LYS A 79 -5.45 11.75 -12.82
C LYS A 79 -6.39 11.10 -11.81
N LEU A 80 -6.39 9.78 -11.70
CA LEU A 80 -7.20 9.08 -10.70
C LEU A 80 -6.82 9.52 -9.28
N MET A 81 -5.51 9.57 -8.99
CA MET A 81 -5.02 10.00 -7.68
C MET A 81 -5.44 11.44 -7.35
N GLU A 82 -5.31 12.36 -8.30
CA GLU A 82 -5.75 13.75 -8.14
C GLU A 82 -7.28 13.84 -7.92
N ALA A 83 -8.07 13.14 -8.74
CA ALA A 83 -9.52 13.16 -8.67
C ALA A 83 -10.02 12.60 -7.35
N VAL A 84 -9.49 11.46 -6.91
CA VAL A 84 -9.83 10.83 -5.63
C VAL A 84 -9.54 11.77 -4.46
N CYS A 85 -8.35 12.39 -4.42
CA CYS A 85 -8.01 13.36 -3.36
C CYS A 85 -8.94 14.58 -3.32
N ARG A 86 -9.48 15.00 -4.48
CA ARG A 86 -10.40 16.14 -4.60
C ARG A 86 -11.86 15.77 -4.30
N VAL A 87 -12.33 14.65 -4.81
CA VAL A 87 -13.75 14.26 -4.83
C VAL A 87 -14.16 13.51 -3.58
N MET A 88 -13.30 12.65 -3.04
CA MET A 88 -13.65 11.83 -1.87
C MET A 88 -14.10 12.64 -0.66
N PRO A 89 -13.43 13.74 -0.24
CA PRO A 89 -13.92 14.52 0.90
C PRO A 89 -15.35 15.02 0.73
N LEU A 90 -15.74 15.43 -0.49
CA LEU A 90 -17.10 15.89 -0.80
C LEU A 90 -18.10 14.74 -0.73
N LYS A 91 -17.78 13.60 -1.34
CA LYS A 91 -18.64 12.40 -1.35
C LYS A 91 -18.82 11.78 0.03
N ILE A 92 -17.78 11.81 0.86
CA ILE A 92 -17.86 11.37 2.24
C ILE A 92 -18.76 12.30 3.07
N GLU A 93 -18.66 13.61 2.87
CA GLU A 93 -19.54 14.57 3.55
C GLU A 93 -21.01 14.40 3.15
N GLU A 94 -21.30 14.22 1.85
CA GLU A 94 -22.64 13.89 1.33
C GLU A 94 -23.18 12.60 1.98
N LEU A 95 -22.40 11.52 1.96
CA LEU A 95 -22.79 10.23 2.50
C LEU A 95 -23.07 10.27 4.01
N ILE A 96 -22.27 11.00 4.79
CA ILE A 96 -22.49 11.15 6.24
C ILE A 96 -23.82 11.87 6.50
N ARG A 97 -24.14 12.91 5.72
CA ARG A 97 -25.42 13.62 5.81
C ARG A 97 -26.60 12.73 5.44
N GLU A 98 -26.47 11.93 4.38
CA GLU A 98 -27.50 10.98 3.97
C GLU A 98 -27.77 9.94 5.07
N ILE A 99 -26.71 9.30 5.59
CA ILE A 99 -26.81 8.34 6.70
C ILE A 99 -27.49 9.01 7.92
N GLY A 100 -27.12 10.25 8.24
CA GLY A 100 -27.70 11.00 9.36
C GLY A 100 -29.13 11.50 9.14
N GLY A 101 -29.54 11.73 7.88
CA GLY A 101 -30.84 12.29 7.49
C GLY A 101 -31.95 11.24 7.27
N CYS A 102 -31.59 9.99 7.00
CA CYS A 102 -32.55 8.94 6.64
C CYS A 102 -33.45 8.43 7.80
N SER A 103 -33.19 8.77 9.08
CA SER A 103 -34.15 8.51 10.15
C SER A 103 -33.90 9.36 11.42
N PRO A 104 -34.84 10.22 11.85
CA PRO A 104 -34.77 10.88 13.16
C PRO A 104 -34.92 9.93 14.36
N SER A 105 -35.26 8.64 14.12
CA SER A 105 -35.82 7.74 15.14
C SER A 105 -34.83 6.77 15.78
N SER A 106 -33.56 6.76 15.38
CA SER A 106 -32.57 5.84 15.93
C SER A 106 -31.20 6.53 16.00
N ALA A 107 -30.77 6.89 17.22
CA ALA A 107 -29.39 7.29 17.49
C ALA A 107 -28.37 6.19 17.14
N ALA A 108 -28.84 4.99 16.77
CA ALA A 108 -28.00 3.87 16.40
C ALA A 108 -27.41 4.00 14.99
N ASP A 109 -28.04 4.71 14.07
CA ASP A 109 -27.59 4.72 12.66
C ASP A 109 -26.62 5.86 12.30
N LYS A 110 -26.30 6.75 13.24
CA LYS A 110 -25.40 7.88 13.00
C LYS A 110 -23.93 7.43 12.96
N VAL A 111 -23.19 7.93 11.98
CA VAL A 111 -21.72 7.82 11.93
C VAL A 111 -21.14 8.56 13.12
N SER A 112 -20.32 7.87 13.92
CA SER A 112 -19.66 8.42 15.11
C SER A 112 -18.18 8.71 14.90
N CYS A 113 -17.56 8.09 13.89
CA CYS A 113 -16.14 8.23 13.60
C CYS A 113 -15.85 7.95 12.11
N ILE A 114 -14.83 8.61 11.56
CA ILE A 114 -14.23 8.26 10.27
C ILE A 114 -12.82 7.73 10.51
N VAL A 115 -12.48 6.59 9.90
CA VAL A 115 -11.11 6.13 9.70
C VAL A 115 -10.76 6.37 8.23
N TYR A 116 -9.72 7.12 7.93
CA TYR A 116 -9.32 7.42 6.56
C TYR A 116 -7.85 7.16 6.34
N ASP A 117 -7.51 6.75 5.12
CA ASP A 117 -6.13 6.60 4.68
C ASP A 117 -5.37 7.94 4.75
N GLN A 118 -4.12 7.96 5.22
CA GLN A 118 -3.34 9.20 5.31
C GLN A 118 -3.20 9.92 3.95
N SER A 119 -3.25 9.20 2.83
CA SER A 119 -3.24 9.80 1.50
C SER A 119 -4.52 10.59 1.16
N LEU A 120 -5.54 10.54 2.02
CA LEU A 120 -6.79 11.30 1.95
C LEU A 120 -6.94 12.28 3.12
N GLY A 121 -5.83 12.84 3.62
CA GLY A 121 -5.77 13.74 4.78
C GLY A 121 -6.84 14.85 4.83
N ARG A 122 -7.28 15.37 3.69
CA ARG A 122 -8.39 16.36 3.60
C ARG A 122 -9.73 15.86 4.18
N ILE A 123 -9.94 14.55 4.33
CA ILE A 123 -11.10 13.97 5.01
C ILE A 123 -11.15 14.41 6.49
N GLN A 124 -10.02 14.75 7.11
CA GLN A 124 -10.00 15.30 8.47
C GLN A 124 -10.94 16.50 8.63
N GLN A 125 -10.91 17.42 7.67
CA GLN A 125 -11.73 18.63 7.71
C GLN A 125 -13.23 18.30 7.59
N VAL A 126 -13.57 17.16 6.97
CA VAL A 126 -14.95 16.65 6.93
C VAL A 126 -15.35 16.18 8.33
N ALA A 127 -14.50 15.44 9.03
CA ALA A 127 -14.77 14.99 10.40
C ALA A 127 -14.99 16.19 11.35
N GLU A 128 -14.15 17.22 11.26
CA GLU A 128 -14.29 18.47 12.02
C GLU A 128 -15.61 19.19 11.74
N ARG A 129 -15.98 19.37 10.45
CA ARG A 129 -17.25 20.00 10.06
C ARG A 129 -18.46 19.21 10.54
N MET A 130 -18.36 17.88 10.56
CA MET A 130 -19.43 16.99 10.98
C MET A 130 -19.47 16.77 12.50
N GLY A 131 -18.45 17.21 13.24
CA GLY A 131 -18.35 17.06 14.69
C GLY A 131 -18.24 15.60 15.14
N ILE A 132 -17.52 14.77 14.38
CA ILE A 132 -17.33 13.34 14.66
C ILE A 132 -15.86 12.99 14.85
N GLY A 133 -15.59 11.85 15.49
CA GLY A 133 -14.23 11.39 15.72
C GLY A 133 -13.48 11.06 14.42
N SER A 134 -12.16 11.15 14.48
CA SER A 134 -11.28 11.02 13.32
C SER A 134 -10.06 10.16 13.62
N VAL A 135 -9.76 9.24 12.71
CA VAL A 135 -8.59 8.37 12.80
C VAL A 135 -7.88 8.35 11.45
N ALA A 136 -6.67 8.87 11.41
CA ALA A 136 -5.77 8.71 10.28
C ALA A 136 -5.10 7.34 10.34
N PHE A 137 -5.21 6.56 9.27
CA PHE A 137 -4.64 5.23 9.15
C PHE A 137 -3.51 5.19 8.12
N VAL A 138 -2.36 4.65 8.53
CA VAL A 138 -1.15 4.53 7.71
C VAL A 138 -0.92 3.06 7.35
N PRO A 139 -1.21 2.62 6.11
CA PRO A 139 -1.02 1.25 5.67
C PRO A 139 0.41 0.96 5.16
N ALA A 140 1.36 1.85 5.43
CA ALA A 140 2.75 1.78 4.97
C ALA A 140 3.74 1.93 6.14
N ALA A 141 5.04 1.86 5.84
CA ALA A 141 6.10 2.04 6.84
C ALA A 141 5.95 3.39 7.57
N ALA A 142 6.10 3.39 8.90
CA ALA A 142 6.05 4.60 9.72
C ALA A 142 7.14 5.61 9.30
N ALA A 143 8.27 5.11 8.79
CA ALA A 143 9.34 5.92 8.24
C ALA A 143 8.90 6.89 7.12
N LEU A 144 7.84 6.57 6.37
CA LEU A 144 7.31 7.48 5.34
C LEU A 144 6.75 8.78 5.95
N LEU A 145 6.13 8.71 7.13
CA LEU A 145 5.63 9.91 7.82
C LEU A 145 6.75 10.73 8.46
N VAL A 146 7.87 10.09 8.80
CA VAL A 146 9.07 10.81 9.27
C VAL A 146 9.78 11.50 8.10
N LEU A 147 9.80 10.86 6.93
CA LEU A 147 10.32 11.45 5.69
C LEU A 147 9.49 12.67 5.23
N ASP A 148 8.20 12.69 5.59
CA ASP A 148 7.25 13.77 5.32
C ASP A 148 7.52 15.05 6.17
N GLN A 149 8.74 15.24 6.69
CA GLN A 149 9.25 16.49 7.26
C GLN A 149 9.75 17.46 6.16
N HIS A 150 8.96 17.66 5.10
CA HIS A 150 9.37 18.39 3.90
C HIS A 150 9.87 19.80 4.20
N SER A 151 9.24 20.51 5.14
CA SER A 151 9.66 21.87 5.52
C SER A 151 11.10 21.91 6.03
N GLN A 152 11.52 20.90 6.82
CA GLN A 152 12.89 20.81 7.31
C GLN A 152 13.85 20.46 6.17
N LEU A 153 13.50 19.49 5.32
CA LEU A 153 14.32 19.12 4.16
C LEU A 153 14.53 20.28 3.18
N ILE A 154 13.52 21.14 3.02
CA ILE A 154 13.62 22.38 2.21
C ILE A 154 14.52 23.40 2.90
N GLN A 155 14.34 23.63 4.21
CA GLN A 155 15.15 24.57 4.99
C GLN A 155 16.63 24.19 5.01
N ASP A 156 16.92 22.90 5.09
CA ASP A 156 18.28 22.34 5.08
C ASP A 156 18.91 22.32 3.67
N GLY A 157 18.17 22.74 2.64
CA GLY A 157 18.64 22.75 1.26
C GLY A 157 18.86 21.35 0.68
N ILE A 158 18.16 20.34 1.19
CA ILE A 158 18.21 18.96 0.68
C ILE A 158 17.33 18.82 -0.57
N ILE A 159 16.15 19.45 -0.55
CA ILE A 159 15.19 19.46 -1.66
C ILE A 159 14.67 20.88 -1.93
N ASP A 160 14.16 21.12 -3.14
CA ASP A 160 13.43 22.34 -3.48
C ASP A 160 11.95 22.28 -3.03
N ASN A 161 11.19 23.36 -3.29
CA ASN A 161 9.77 23.43 -2.96
C ASN A 161 8.86 22.53 -3.83
N GLN A 162 9.42 21.79 -4.79
CA GLN A 162 8.76 20.78 -5.62
C GLN A 162 9.23 19.35 -5.27
N GLY A 163 10.04 19.20 -4.21
CA GLY A 163 10.58 17.93 -3.77
C GLY A 163 11.73 17.41 -4.63
N SER A 164 12.32 18.22 -5.51
CA SER A 164 13.48 17.82 -6.30
C SER A 164 14.76 17.89 -5.46
N PRO A 165 15.64 16.88 -5.51
CA PRO A 165 16.95 16.93 -4.87
C PRO A 165 17.77 18.16 -5.26
N LEU A 166 18.36 18.83 -4.28
CA LEU A 166 19.34 19.91 -4.47
C LEU A 166 20.78 19.45 -4.17
N THR A 167 20.93 18.24 -3.62
CA THR A 167 22.22 17.66 -3.21
C THR A 167 22.15 16.14 -3.24
N ASP A 168 23.31 15.50 -3.36
CA ASP A 168 23.48 14.04 -3.23
C ASP A 168 23.84 13.62 -1.79
N LYS A 169 23.85 14.57 -0.85
CA LYS A 169 24.14 14.27 0.57
C LYS A 169 23.06 13.37 1.14
N THR A 170 23.48 12.22 1.66
CA THR A 170 22.58 11.28 2.31
C THR A 170 22.05 11.82 3.63
N VAL A 171 20.84 11.40 3.98
CA VAL A 171 20.13 11.78 5.20
C VAL A 171 19.80 10.53 6.00
N GLN A 172 19.97 10.62 7.32
CA GLN A 172 19.48 9.62 8.26
C GLN A 172 18.73 10.33 9.38
N PHE A 173 17.43 10.06 9.49
CA PHE A 173 16.58 10.74 10.48
C PHE A 173 16.77 10.20 11.90
N ALA A 174 17.11 8.91 12.05
CA ALA A 174 17.39 8.26 13.32
C ALA A 174 18.34 7.04 13.15
N PRO A 175 19.10 6.61 14.17
CA PRO A 175 20.11 5.54 14.06
C PRO A 175 19.60 4.18 13.53
N THR A 176 18.31 3.89 13.70
CA THR A 176 17.65 2.65 13.26
C THR A 176 16.72 2.84 12.06
N MET A 177 16.78 4.02 11.42
CA MET A 177 16.17 4.26 10.12
C MET A 177 17.21 4.13 9.00
N PRO A 178 16.78 3.77 7.78
CA PRO A 178 17.64 3.76 6.61
C PRO A 178 18.35 5.09 6.37
N ILE A 179 19.61 5.00 5.92
CA ILE A 179 20.31 6.12 5.28
C ILE A 179 19.77 6.24 3.86
N MET A 180 19.34 7.42 3.44
CA MET A 180 18.72 7.64 2.13
C MET A 180 19.43 8.74 1.36
N SER A 181 19.64 8.54 0.06
CA SER A 181 19.91 9.65 -0.85
C SER A 181 18.61 10.43 -1.08
N PRO A 182 18.64 11.75 -1.27
CA PRO A 182 17.46 12.50 -1.71
C PRO A 182 16.88 11.97 -3.03
N SER A 183 17.73 11.37 -3.87
CA SER A 183 17.34 10.69 -5.11
C SER A 183 16.59 9.36 -4.89
N ASP A 184 16.55 8.85 -3.65
CA ASP A 184 15.79 7.66 -3.24
C ASP A 184 14.47 8.02 -2.53
N PHE A 185 14.16 9.31 -2.35
CA PHE A 185 12.91 9.73 -1.74
C PHE A 185 11.72 9.28 -2.59
N VAL A 186 10.65 8.85 -1.90
CA VAL A 186 9.52 8.13 -2.50
C VAL A 186 8.78 8.89 -3.61
N TRP A 187 8.82 10.21 -3.59
CA TRP A 187 8.24 11.04 -4.65
C TRP A 187 9.16 11.21 -5.85
N HIS A 188 10.49 11.20 -5.67
CA HIS A 188 11.45 11.48 -6.73
C HIS A 188 11.70 10.27 -7.65
N ARG A 189 11.72 9.06 -7.08
CA ARG A 189 12.00 7.81 -7.82
C ARG A 189 10.97 7.41 -8.86
N LEU A 190 9.85 8.12 -8.96
CA LEU A 190 8.86 7.90 -10.02
C LEU A 190 9.42 8.15 -11.43
N LYS A 191 10.57 8.83 -11.58
CA LYS A 191 11.27 9.16 -12.86
C LYS A 191 10.36 9.80 -13.92
N ILE A 192 9.16 10.24 -13.54
CA ILE A 192 8.17 10.97 -14.33
C ILE A 192 7.92 12.28 -13.59
N ALA A 193 8.47 13.38 -14.10
CA ALA A 193 8.52 14.66 -13.40
C ALA A 193 7.13 15.20 -12.96
N SER A 194 6.09 14.97 -13.76
CA SER A 194 4.72 15.37 -13.41
C SER A 194 4.16 14.57 -12.22
N LEU A 195 4.40 13.26 -12.18
CA LEU A 195 3.95 12.41 -11.09
C LEU A 195 4.74 12.64 -9.81
N GLN A 196 6.04 12.92 -9.92
CA GLN A 196 6.85 13.33 -8.76
C GLN A 196 6.24 14.55 -8.09
N LYS A 197 6.00 15.62 -8.86
CA LYS A 197 5.45 16.88 -8.32
C LYS A 197 4.07 16.65 -7.70
N LEU A 198 3.22 15.88 -8.38
CA LEU A 198 1.89 15.54 -7.88
C LEU A 198 1.98 14.76 -6.55
N LEU A 199 2.82 13.73 -6.47
CA LEU A 199 2.96 12.93 -5.26
C LEU A 199 3.54 13.74 -4.09
N PHE A 200 4.59 14.53 -4.34
CA PHE A 200 5.17 15.43 -3.34
C PHE A 200 4.14 16.43 -2.81
N HIS A 201 3.36 17.02 -3.71
CA HIS A 201 2.28 17.96 -3.36
C HIS A 201 1.20 17.28 -2.52
N ILE A 202 0.69 16.12 -2.93
CA ILE A 202 -0.33 15.37 -2.19
C ILE A 202 0.17 14.98 -0.80
N MET A 203 1.42 14.52 -0.66
CA MET A 203 2.00 14.21 0.64
C MET A 203 2.06 15.46 1.52
N THR A 204 2.60 16.56 0.99
CA THR A 204 2.72 17.83 1.71
C THR A 204 1.36 18.37 2.19
N GLU A 205 0.35 18.35 1.32
CA GLU A 205 -0.98 18.89 1.63
C GLU A 205 -1.74 18.03 2.65
N ASN A 206 -1.57 16.72 2.62
CA ASN A 206 -2.28 15.82 3.52
C ASN A 206 -1.62 15.71 4.89
N ASN A 207 -0.34 16.07 5.04
CA ASN A 207 0.42 15.92 6.27
C ASN A 207 -0.20 16.68 7.46
N GLY A 208 -0.44 17.98 7.29
CA GLY A 208 -1.02 18.84 8.33
C GLY A 208 -2.36 18.30 8.84
N PRO A 209 -3.36 18.11 7.96
CA PRO A 209 -4.64 17.50 8.31
C PRO A 209 -4.52 16.09 8.92
N THR A 210 -3.61 15.25 8.42
CA THR A 210 -3.40 13.90 8.98
C THR A 210 -2.92 13.96 10.43
N LYS A 211 -2.04 14.93 10.75
CA LYS A 211 -1.53 15.15 12.11
C LYS A 211 -2.56 15.77 13.06
N SER A 212 -3.64 16.36 12.55
CA SER A 212 -4.72 16.93 13.38
C SER A 212 -5.87 15.97 13.64
N ALA A 213 -5.80 14.73 13.14
CA ALA A 213 -6.72 13.65 13.52
C ALA A 213 -6.67 13.41 15.03
N ASP A 214 -7.78 12.94 15.61
CA ASP A 214 -7.82 12.56 17.04
C ASP A 214 -6.83 11.42 17.32
N TRP A 215 -6.64 10.54 16.33
CA TRP A 215 -5.71 9.43 16.39
C TRP A 215 -4.97 9.21 15.07
N LEU A 216 -3.69 8.84 15.18
CA LEU A 216 -2.85 8.45 14.05
C LEU A 216 -2.33 7.03 14.30
N ILE A 217 -2.85 6.06 13.57
CA ILE A 217 -2.52 4.64 13.70
C ILE A 217 -1.76 4.15 12.47
N CYS A 218 -0.84 3.21 12.65
CA CYS A 218 0.00 2.69 11.58
C CYS A 218 0.04 1.16 11.57
N ASN A 219 -0.15 0.56 10.41
CA ASN A 219 0.07 -0.87 10.17
C ASN A 219 1.59 -1.16 10.13
N SER A 220 2.24 -1.03 11.26
CA SER A 220 3.65 -1.36 11.48
C SER A 220 3.85 -1.82 12.92
N VAL A 221 5.04 -2.34 13.20
CA VAL A 221 5.42 -2.93 14.48
C VAL A 221 6.55 -2.09 15.07
N LEU A 222 6.42 -1.73 16.35
CA LEU A 222 7.42 -0.90 17.05
C LEU A 222 8.85 -1.44 16.90
N ASP A 223 9.02 -2.75 17.03
CA ASP A 223 10.31 -3.43 16.95
C ASP A 223 10.93 -3.45 15.54
N LEU A 224 10.12 -3.25 14.49
CA LEU A 224 10.59 -3.18 13.11
C LEU A 224 11.11 -1.77 12.77
N GLU A 225 10.49 -0.73 13.31
CA GLU A 225 10.82 0.67 13.00
C GLU A 225 11.03 1.56 14.26
N PRO A 226 11.86 1.16 15.24
CA PRO A 226 11.97 1.87 16.51
C PRO A 226 12.42 3.33 16.35
N GLY A 227 13.24 3.62 15.35
CA GLY A 227 13.69 4.98 15.02
C GLY A 227 12.56 5.86 14.50
N ALA A 228 11.69 5.31 13.65
CA ALA A 228 10.55 6.05 13.12
C ALA A 228 9.56 6.41 14.22
N PHE A 229 9.21 5.45 15.10
CA PHE A 229 8.33 5.70 16.25
C PHE A 229 8.95 6.60 17.32
N THR A 230 10.28 6.67 17.40
CA THR A 230 10.95 7.64 18.28
C THR A 230 10.84 9.06 17.71
N MET A 231 10.97 9.21 16.39
CA MET A 231 10.85 10.51 15.71
C MET A 231 9.41 11.01 15.62
N ALA A 232 8.44 10.10 15.56
CA ALA A 232 7.02 10.41 15.50
C ALA A 232 6.24 9.63 16.57
N PRO A 233 6.41 9.98 17.86
CA PRO A 233 5.81 9.25 18.99
C PRO A 233 4.27 9.32 19.04
N GLN A 234 3.67 10.23 18.27
CA GLN A 234 2.22 10.34 18.11
C GLN A 234 1.63 9.24 17.22
N ILE A 235 2.44 8.52 16.44
CA ILE A 235 2.00 7.40 15.61
C ILE A 235 1.88 6.15 16.48
N LEU A 236 0.68 5.56 16.50
CA LEU A 236 0.39 4.35 17.25
C LEU A 236 0.58 3.11 16.36
N PRO A 237 1.58 2.24 16.64
CA PRO A 237 1.73 0.98 15.92
C PRO A 237 0.59 0.02 16.29
N ILE A 238 -0.14 -0.45 15.29
CA ILE A 238 -1.23 -1.43 15.44
C ILE A 238 -1.00 -2.70 14.58
N GLY A 239 0.17 -2.80 13.95
CA GLY A 239 0.51 -3.88 13.04
C GLY A 239 1.17 -5.09 13.72
N PRO A 240 1.43 -6.16 12.94
CA PRO A 240 1.02 -6.28 11.54
C PRO A 240 -0.44 -6.75 11.44
N LEU A 241 -1.21 -6.10 10.59
CA LEU A 241 -2.58 -6.49 10.27
C LEU A 241 -2.57 -7.66 9.28
N LEU A 242 -2.45 -8.89 9.79
CA LEU A 242 -2.42 -10.12 9.01
C LEU A 242 -3.79 -10.82 9.02
N ALA A 243 -4.23 -11.29 7.85
CA ALA A 243 -5.51 -11.97 7.66
C ALA A 243 -5.54 -13.34 8.36
N ILE A 244 -4.40 -14.05 8.34
CA ILE A 244 -4.26 -15.40 8.92
C ILE A 244 -4.55 -15.44 10.41
N ASN A 245 -4.32 -14.33 11.12
CA ASN A 245 -4.58 -14.20 12.55
C ASN A 245 -6.06 -13.96 12.87
N ASN A 246 -6.86 -13.60 11.87
CA ASN A 246 -8.16 -13.00 12.09
C ASN A 246 -9.33 -13.78 11.52
N ARG A 247 -9.12 -14.76 10.62
CA ARG A 247 -10.25 -15.34 9.90
C ARG A 247 -10.09 -16.83 9.56
N PRO A 248 -11.21 -17.54 9.29
CA PRO A 248 -11.17 -18.91 8.82
C PRO A 248 -10.35 -19.06 7.54
N ALA A 249 -9.88 -20.28 7.27
CA ALA A 249 -9.27 -20.60 5.97
C ALA A 249 -10.27 -20.25 4.85
N HIS A 250 -9.78 -19.58 3.79
CA HIS A 250 -10.52 -19.18 2.57
C HIS A 250 -11.42 -17.93 2.64
N SER A 251 -11.38 -17.13 3.72
CA SER A 251 -12.05 -15.81 3.71
C SER A 251 -11.14 -14.73 3.10
N ALA A 252 -11.20 -14.53 1.79
CA ALA A 252 -10.55 -13.41 1.13
C ALA A 252 -11.46 -12.17 1.20
N SER A 253 -11.00 -11.05 1.79
CA SER A 253 -11.68 -9.76 1.62
C SER A 253 -10.65 -8.67 1.40
N GLY A 254 -11.02 -7.63 0.66
CA GLY A 254 -10.10 -6.55 0.34
C GLY A 254 -9.13 -6.89 -0.80
N HIS A 255 -9.29 -8.04 -1.46
CA HIS A 255 -8.50 -8.39 -2.64
C HIS A 255 -9.23 -8.00 -3.92
N PHE A 256 -8.54 -7.47 -4.93
CA PHE A 256 -9.14 -7.17 -6.25
C PHE A 256 -9.20 -8.39 -7.18
N TRP A 257 -8.41 -9.43 -6.91
CA TRP A 257 -8.35 -10.65 -7.71
C TRP A 257 -8.65 -11.88 -6.85
N GLN A 258 -9.30 -12.86 -7.46
CA GLN A 258 -9.57 -14.15 -6.83
C GLN A 258 -8.25 -14.89 -6.56
N GLN A 259 -8.11 -15.43 -5.35
CA GLN A 259 -6.93 -16.20 -4.96
C GLN A 259 -7.03 -17.66 -5.41
N GLU A 260 -5.93 -18.19 -5.94
CA GLU A 260 -5.78 -19.58 -6.37
C GLU A 260 -5.17 -20.42 -5.24
N TYR A 261 -6.04 -21.07 -4.44
CA TYR A 261 -5.61 -21.83 -3.26
C TYR A 261 -4.94 -23.16 -3.61
N GLU A 262 -5.15 -23.66 -4.82
CA GLU A 262 -4.57 -24.89 -5.37
C GLU A 262 -3.04 -24.83 -5.40
N CYS A 263 -2.43 -23.63 -5.36
CA CYS A 263 -0.98 -23.49 -5.23
C CYS A 263 -0.43 -24.07 -3.93
N LEU A 264 -1.23 -24.09 -2.85
CA LEU A 264 -0.82 -24.66 -1.57
C LEU A 264 -0.63 -26.19 -1.68
N GLU A 265 -1.50 -26.88 -2.40
CA GLU A 265 -1.37 -28.33 -2.64
C GLU A 265 -0.12 -28.69 -3.46
N TRP A 266 0.36 -27.76 -4.29
CA TRP A 266 1.63 -27.93 -5.00
C TRP A 266 2.81 -27.68 -4.08
N LEU A 267 2.73 -26.70 -3.18
CA LEU A 267 3.76 -26.45 -2.16
C LEU A 267 3.92 -27.62 -1.19
N ASP A 268 2.83 -28.30 -0.83
CA ASP A 268 2.83 -29.52 0.00
C ASP A 268 3.70 -30.65 -0.58
N ARG A 269 3.89 -30.67 -1.90
CA ARG A 269 4.69 -31.67 -2.62
C ARG A 269 6.17 -31.28 -2.74
N GLN A 270 6.53 -30.06 -2.35
CA GLN A 270 7.89 -29.57 -2.42
C GLN A 270 8.65 -29.86 -1.12
N PRO A 271 9.98 -30.08 -1.15
CA PRO A 271 10.79 -30.16 0.05
C PRO A 271 10.70 -28.90 0.93
N ALA A 272 10.95 -29.06 2.22
CA ALA A 272 11.03 -27.92 3.14
C ALA A 272 12.14 -26.94 2.70
N CYS A 273 11.87 -25.63 2.80
CA CYS A 273 12.81 -24.56 2.45
C CYS A 273 13.46 -24.71 1.06
N SER A 274 12.72 -25.17 0.05
CA SER A 274 13.25 -25.32 -1.32
C SER A 274 12.68 -24.30 -2.32
N VAL A 275 11.46 -23.82 -2.10
CA VAL A 275 10.69 -23.04 -3.09
C VAL A 275 11.05 -21.57 -3.05
N ILE A 276 11.33 -20.99 -4.22
CA ILE A 276 11.44 -19.54 -4.41
C ILE A 276 10.03 -18.99 -4.68
N TYR A 277 9.51 -18.16 -3.79
CA TYR A 277 8.27 -17.44 -4.06
C TYR A 277 8.58 -16.12 -4.77
N VAL A 278 7.83 -15.77 -5.81
CA VAL A 278 8.05 -14.56 -6.61
C VAL A 278 6.73 -13.79 -6.77
N ALA A 279 6.70 -12.54 -6.30
CA ALA A 279 5.56 -11.65 -6.51
C ALA A 279 5.95 -10.16 -6.41
N PHE A 280 5.56 -9.39 -7.43
CA PHE A 280 5.84 -7.94 -7.51
C PHE A 280 4.62 -7.07 -7.11
N GLY A 281 3.66 -7.66 -6.39
CA GLY A 281 2.48 -6.94 -5.92
C GLY A 281 1.45 -6.64 -7.01
N SER A 282 0.53 -5.72 -6.71
CA SER A 282 -0.63 -5.43 -7.57
C SER A 282 -0.37 -4.41 -8.68
N SER A 283 0.70 -3.62 -8.56
CA SER A 283 0.86 -2.37 -9.31
C SER A 283 2.15 -2.29 -10.12
N VAL A 284 3.05 -3.26 -9.98
CA VAL A 284 4.29 -3.31 -10.76
C VAL A 284 3.99 -3.82 -12.17
N MET A 285 4.57 -3.14 -13.15
CA MET A 285 4.57 -3.54 -14.56
C MET A 285 5.99 -3.91 -14.95
N LEU A 286 6.17 -5.10 -15.52
CA LEU A 286 7.46 -5.57 -16.03
C LEU A 286 7.47 -5.55 -17.55
N LYS A 287 8.61 -5.21 -18.15
CA LYS A 287 8.81 -5.35 -19.59
C LYS A 287 8.99 -6.83 -19.93
N LYS A 288 8.55 -7.27 -21.11
CA LYS A 288 8.80 -8.64 -21.61
C LYS A 288 10.26 -9.09 -21.43
N ALA A 289 11.23 -8.27 -21.86
CA ALA A 289 12.65 -8.60 -21.70
C ALA A 289 13.05 -8.82 -20.23
N GLN A 290 12.48 -8.05 -19.30
CA GLN A 290 12.78 -8.23 -17.88
C GLN A 290 12.17 -9.52 -17.30
N VAL A 291 10.99 -9.90 -17.80
CA VAL A 291 10.32 -11.16 -17.46
C VAL A 291 11.13 -12.35 -17.98
N GLU A 292 11.71 -12.25 -19.19
CA GLU A 292 12.59 -13.26 -19.77
C GLU A 292 13.87 -13.45 -18.92
N GLU A 293 14.54 -12.37 -18.53
CA GLU A 293 15.71 -12.43 -17.63
C GLU A 293 15.37 -13.07 -16.27
N LEU A 294 14.19 -12.77 -15.72
CA LEU A 294 13.72 -13.38 -14.47
C LEU A 294 13.47 -14.88 -14.64
N ALA A 295 12.82 -15.30 -15.73
CA ALA A 295 12.59 -16.71 -16.01
C ALA A 295 13.92 -17.48 -16.14
N LEU A 296 14.87 -16.96 -16.93
CA LEU A 296 16.21 -17.53 -17.07
C LEU A 296 16.93 -17.57 -15.71
N GLY A 297 16.85 -16.50 -14.93
CA GLY A 297 17.45 -16.41 -13.60
C GLY A 297 16.92 -17.50 -12.67
N LEU A 298 15.60 -17.74 -12.67
CA LEU A 298 14.96 -18.81 -11.88
C LEU A 298 15.41 -20.19 -12.36
N GLU A 299 15.45 -20.46 -13.67
CA GLU A 299 15.93 -21.72 -14.23
C GLU A 299 17.38 -22.01 -13.81
N LEU A 300 18.26 -21.01 -13.86
CA LEU A 300 19.66 -21.12 -13.44
C LEU A 300 19.84 -21.45 -11.95
N THR A 301 18.84 -21.18 -11.10
CA THR A 301 18.90 -21.58 -9.69
C THR A 301 18.67 -23.08 -9.49
N ASN A 302 18.07 -23.77 -10.47
CA ASN A 302 17.67 -25.17 -10.39
C ASN A 302 16.85 -25.48 -9.11
N ARG A 303 15.96 -24.55 -8.74
CA ARG A 303 15.06 -24.65 -7.58
C ARG A 303 13.60 -24.55 -8.04
N PRO A 304 12.67 -25.24 -7.36
CA PRO A 304 11.26 -25.03 -7.62
C PRO A 304 10.89 -23.58 -7.29
N PHE A 305 10.03 -22.98 -8.10
CA PHE A 305 9.53 -21.64 -7.85
C PHE A 305 8.01 -21.56 -8.00
N LEU A 306 7.39 -20.67 -7.21
CA LEU A 306 5.99 -20.28 -7.37
C LEU A 306 5.98 -18.79 -7.74
N TRP A 307 5.57 -18.49 -8.96
CA TRP A 307 5.59 -17.12 -9.49
C TRP A 307 4.18 -16.61 -9.74
N VAL A 308 3.84 -15.52 -9.05
CA VAL A 308 2.61 -14.77 -9.26
C VAL A 308 2.82 -13.71 -10.33
N VAL A 309 2.10 -13.83 -11.44
CA VAL A 309 2.18 -12.88 -12.55
C VAL A 309 0.87 -12.87 -13.34
N ARG A 310 0.44 -11.66 -13.72
CA ARG A 310 -0.79 -11.43 -14.48
C ARG A 310 -0.40 -10.98 -15.88
N ALA A 311 -1.13 -11.42 -16.91
CA ALA A 311 -0.83 -11.05 -18.30
C ALA A 311 -0.83 -9.53 -18.49
N GLU A 312 -1.74 -8.81 -17.84
CA GLU A 312 -1.84 -7.35 -17.91
C GLU A 312 -0.72 -6.64 -17.15
N ALA A 313 0.10 -7.36 -16.38
CA ALA A 313 1.26 -6.83 -15.68
C ALA A 313 2.53 -6.81 -16.55
N ILE A 314 2.45 -7.26 -17.80
CA ILE A 314 3.60 -7.40 -18.71
C ILE A 314 3.41 -6.54 -19.95
N ASP A 315 4.36 -5.63 -20.16
CA ASP A 315 4.41 -4.79 -21.35
C ASP A 315 4.99 -5.58 -22.54
N GLY A 316 4.18 -5.75 -23.59
CA GLY A 316 4.52 -6.48 -24.83
C GLY A 316 4.25 -7.99 -24.82
N ALA A 317 3.28 -8.47 -24.03
CA ALA A 317 2.96 -9.90 -23.90
C ALA A 317 2.08 -10.47 -25.02
N ASP A 318 2.55 -10.42 -26.28
CA ASP A 318 1.79 -10.92 -27.44
C ASP A 318 1.66 -12.47 -27.48
N ASP A 319 2.52 -13.20 -26.77
CA ASP A 319 2.54 -14.68 -26.66
C ASP A 319 2.69 -15.10 -25.19
N TRP A 320 1.62 -14.90 -24.40
CA TRP A 320 1.61 -15.24 -22.97
C TRP A 320 1.60 -16.75 -22.73
N GLU A 321 0.80 -17.50 -23.48
CA GLU A 321 0.67 -18.95 -23.32
C GLU A 321 1.97 -19.68 -23.66
N GLY A 322 2.62 -19.34 -24.79
CA GLY A 322 3.91 -19.90 -25.14
C GLY A 322 5.01 -19.52 -24.15
N PHE A 323 4.91 -18.36 -23.48
CA PHE A 323 5.79 -18.02 -22.36
C PHE A 323 5.56 -18.92 -21.14
N LEU A 324 4.31 -19.12 -20.71
CA LEU A 324 3.98 -19.98 -19.57
C LEU A 324 4.50 -21.41 -19.78
N GLU A 325 4.24 -21.99 -20.96
CA GLU A 325 4.69 -23.36 -21.29
C GLU A 325 6.21 -23.51 -21.20
N ARG A 326 6.98 -22.49 -21.62
CA ARG A 326 8.45 -22.52 -21.52
C ARG A 326 8.93 -22.51 -20.08
N VAL A 327 8.27 -21.74 -19.20
CA VAL A 327 8.72 -21.49 -17.82
C VAL A 327 8.15 -22.52 -16.82
N GLU A 328 7.08 -23.25 -17.17
CA GLU A 328 6.48 -24.29 -16.32
C GLU A 328 7.39 -25.52 -16.07
N GLY A 329 8.43 -25.73 -16.88
CA GLY A 329 9.32 -26.89 -16.77
C GLY A 329 10.04 -27.06 -15.42
N GLY A 330 10.10 -26.00 -14.59
CA GLY A 330 10.75 -26.01 -13.27
C GLY A 330 9.96 -25.36 -12.12
N GLY A 331 8.73 -24.90 -12.35
CA GLY A 331 7.98 -24.13 -11.36
C GLY A 331 6.47 -24.13 -11.58
N ARG A 332 5.76 -23.30 -10.82
CA ARG A 332 4.32 -23.07 -10.97
C ARG A 332 4.07 -21.58 -11.14
N ILE A 333 3.29 -21.23 -12.16
CA ILE A 333 2.86 -19.86 -12.43
C ILE A 333 1.38 -19.75 -12.14
N ILE A 334 0.96 -18.67 -11.45
CA ILE A 334 -0.44 -18.39 -11.11
C ILE A 334 -0.73 -16.90 -11.24
N GLY A 335 -2.00 -16.54 -11.40
CA GLY A 335 -2.44 -15.15 -11.51
C GLY A 335 -2.47 -14.43 -10.16
N TRP A 336 -2.91 -15.10 -9.09
CA TRP A 336 -2.99 -14.48 -7.76
C TRP A 336 -2.93 -15.47 -6.59
N ALA A 337 -1.98 -15.27 -5.67
CA ALA A 337 -1.75 -16.20 -4.55
C ALA A 337 -2.47 -15.79 -3.26
N PRO A 338 -2.83 -16.76 -2.39
CA PRO A 338 -3.00 -16.51 -0.95
C PRO A 338 -1.63 -16.24 -0.30
N GLN A 339 -1.01 -15.10 -0.60
CA GLN A 339 0.40 -14.78 -0.31
C GLN A 339 0.83 -15.07 1.14
N GLN A 340 0.03 -14.68 2.15
CA GLN A 340 0.34 -14.97 3.56
C GLN A 340 0.50 -16.46 3.83
N ARG A 341 -0.35 -17.30 3.23
CA ARG A 341 -0.29 -18.76 3.37
C ARG A 341 0.91 -19.35 2.64
N VAL A 342 1.24 -18.81 1.47
CA VAL A 342 2.44 -19.20 0.73
C VAL A 342 3.70 -18.87 1.51
N LEU A 343 3.79 -17.68 2.09
CA LEU A 343 4.96 -17.25 2.86
C LEU A 343 5.13 -18.05 4.17
N ASP A 344 4.04 -18.39 4.85
CA ASP A 344 4.10 -19.22 6.06
C ASP A 344 4.23 -20.74 5.76
N HIS A 345 4.19 -21.13 4.48
CA HIS A 345 4.32 -22.52 4.08
C HIS A 345 5.74 -23.07 4.34
N PRO A 346 5.91 -24.27 4.92
CA PRO A 346 7.23 -24.84 5.24
C PRO A 346 8.18 -24.99 4.05
N SER A 347 7.65 -25.20 2.86
CA SER A 347 8.43 -25.33 1.62
C SER A 347 9.05 -24.03 1.12
N THR A 348 8.57 -22.86 1.58
CA THR A 348 9.03 -21.56 1.11
C THR A 348 10.42 -21.21 1.67
N ALA A 349 11.39 -21.10 0.78
CA ALA A 349 12.79 -20.80 1.11
C ALA A 349 13.03 -19.30 1.27
N CYS A 350 12.61 -18.53 0.27
CA CYS A 350 12.80 -17.08 0.18
C CYS A 350 11.71 -16.45 -0.69
N PHE A 351 11.69 -15.12 -0.70
CA PHE A 351 10.72 -14.32 -1.44
C PHE A 351 11.41 -13.27 -2.32
N ILE A 352 11.25 -13.36 -3.64
CA ILE A 352 11.61 -12.28 -4.57
C ILE A 352 10.45 -11.28 -4.59
N SER A 353 10.73 -10.04 -4.21
CA SER A 353 9.69 -9.04 -3.98
C SER A 353 10.10 -7.63 -4.37
N HIS A 354 9.12 -6.87 -4.85
CA HIS A 354 9.24 -5.41 -4.99
C HIS A 354 9.33 -4.64 -3.66
N CYS A 355 9.23 -5.32 -2.51
CA CYS A 355 9.36 -4.71 -1.17
C CYS A 355 8.22 -3.76 -0.77
N GLY A 356 7.04 -3.88 -1.38
CA GLY A 356 5.83 -3.23 -0.87
C GLY A 356 5.59 -3.58 0.60
N TRP A 357 5.18 -2.59 1.40
CA TRP A 357 5.20 -2.69 2.86
C TRP A 357 4.41 -3.88 3.42
N ASN A 358 3.20 -4.15 2.90
CA ASN A 358 2.41 -5.30 3.32
C ASN A 358 3.15 -6.62 3.06
N SER A 359 3.68 -6.82 1.84
CA SER A 359 4.44 -8.01 1.48
C SER A 359 5.69 -8.18 2.34
N THR A 360 6.36 -7.07 2.68
CA THR A 360 7.50 -7.04 3.62
C THR A 360 7.09 -7.49 5.02
N LEU A 361 5.97 -6.96 5.56
CA LEU A 361 5.44 -7.38 6.86
C LEU A 361 5.08 -8.87 6.87
N GLU A 362 4.43 -9.37 5.82
CA GLU A 362 4.06 -10.78 5.70
C GLU A 362 5.30 -11.70 5.67
N SER A 363 6.33 -11.31 4.91
CA SER A 363 7.58 -12.07 4.79
C SER A 363 8.34 -12.13 6.11
N VAL A 364 8.49 -10.98 6.78
CA VAL A 364 9.12 -10.88 8.10
C VAL A 364 8.33 -11.66 9.15
N SER A 365 7.00 -11.55 9.15
CA SER A 365 6.11 -12.30 10.06
C SER A 365 6.16 -13.81 9.82
N SER A 366 6.54 -14.23 8.61
CA SER A 366 6.71 -15.64 8.26
C SER A 366 8.14 -16.15 8.49
N GLY A 367 9.10 -15.25 8.72
CA GLY A 367 10.52 -15.58 8.91
C GLY A 367 11.21 -15.99 7.60
N VAL A 368 10.74 -15.45 6.48
CA VAL A 368 11.22 -15.75 5.13
C VAL A 368 12.21 -14.66 4.68
N PRO A 369 13.46 -15.01 4.32
CA PRO A 369 14.40 -14.06 3.73
C PRO A 369 13.94 -13.52 2.37
N MET A 370 14.36 -12.31 2.02
CA MET A 370 13.91 -11.63 0.82
C MET A 370 15.04 -11.37 -0.18
N LEU A 371 14.73 -11.50 -1.46
CA LEU A 371 15.52 -10.94 -2.55
C LEU A 371 14.76 -9.71 -3.06
N CYS A 372 15.31 -8.55 -2.81
CA CYS A 372 14.66 -7.26 -2.98
C CYS A 372 14.88 -6.71 -4.38
N TRP A 373 13.79 -6.32 -5.01
CA TRP A 373 13.77 -5.73 -6.35
C TRP A 373 12.76 -4.58 -6.42
N PRO A 374 13.04 -3.46 -5.74
CA PRO A 374 12.10 -2.35 -5.60
C PRO A 374 11.73 -1.73 -6.95
N TYR A 375 10.51 -1.20 -7.05
CA TYR A 375 10.03 -0.55 -8.28
C TYR A 375 9.81 0.96 -8.09
N LEU A 376 8.92 1.37 -7.16
CA LEU A 376 8.51 2.78 -7.01
C LEU A 376 8.86 3.36 -5.64
N ARG A 377 7.96 3.18 -4.66
CA ARG A 377 8.05 3.82 -3.34
C ARG A 377 8.74 2.92 -2.31
N ASP A 378 9.22 1.78 -2.76
CA ASP A 378 9.55 0.64 -1.91
C ASP A 378 11.02 0.61 -1.50
N PHE A 379 11.83 1.57 -1.97
CA PHE A 379 13.26 1.65 -1.69
C PHE A 379 13.56 1.78 -0.20
N ILE A 380 12.76 2.55 0.56
CA ILE A 380 12.95 2.64 2.01
C ILE A 380 12.70 1.29 2.71
N ASN A 381 11.73 0.52 2.22
CA ASN A 381 11.40 -0.80 2.76
C ASN A 381 12.50 -1.80 2.44
N GLU A 382 13.02 -1.76 1.21
CA GLU A 382 14.21 -2.53 0.83
C GLU A 382 15.40 -2.20 1.74
N SER A 383 15.71 -0.92 1.98
CA SER A 383 16.83 -0.56 2.85
C SER A 383 16.63 -1.04 4.28
N TYR A 384 15.39 -1.09 4.78
CA TYR A 384 15.10 -1.78 6.04
C TYR A 384 15.47 -3.27 5.96
N VAL A 385 15.04 -3.97 4.91
CA VAL A 385 15.28 -5.40 4.73
C VAL A 385 16.78 -5.71 4.58
N CYS A 386 17.49 -4.96 3.74
CA CYS A 386 18.89 -5.23 3.40
C CYS A 386 19.88 -4.65 4.41
N ASP A 387 19.67 -3.42 4.86
CA ASP A 387 20.71 -2.66 5.58
C ASP A 387 20.47 -2.65 7.10
N ILE A 388 19.21 -2.52 7.53
CA ILE A 388 18.84 -2.44 8.95
C ILE A 388 18.64 -3.84 9.55
N TRP A 389 17.70 -4.61 9.02
CA TRP A 389 17.37 -5.95 9.52
C TRP A 389 18.33 -7.01 8.99
N LYS A 390 18.90 -6.77 7.80
CA LYS A 390 19.82 -7.66 7.09
C LYS A 390 19.20 -9.03 6.81
N VAL A 391 17.89 -9.08 6.54
CA VAL A 391 17.14 -10.32 6.25
C VAL A 391 16.96 -10.55 4.75
N GLY A 392 17.58 -9.73 3.91
CA GLY A 392 17.55 -9.91 2.47
C GLY A 392 18.73 -9.26 1.74
N LEU A 393 18.76 -9.48 0.43
CA LEU A 393 19.74 -8.91 -0.50
C LEU A 393 19.03 -8.10 -1.57
N ARG A 394 19.68 -7.03 -2.04
CA ARG A 394 19.21 -6.19 -3.16
C ARG A 394 19.71 -6.76 -4.49
N LEU A 395 18.82 -6.83 -5.48
CA LEU A 395 19.16 -7.03 -6.88
C LEU A 395 19.64 -5.72 -7.49
N GLU A 396 20.71 -5.81 -8.27
CA GLU A 396 21.33 -4.65 -8.90
C GLU A 396 20.91 -4.57 -10.37
N GLU A 397 20.40 -3.39 -10.77
CA GLU A 397 20.11 -3.09 -12.17
C GLU A 397 21.40 -2.70 -12.90
N GLU A 398 21.52 -3.12 -14.15
CA GLU A 398 22.51 -2.61 -15.10
C GLU A 398 22.16 -1.18 -15.55
N ASP A 399 23.06 -0.52 -16.28
CA ASP A 399 22.86 0.85 -16.80
C ASP A 399 21.61 0.99 -17.70
N ASN A 400 21.15 -0.11 -18.29
CA ASN A 400 19.93 -0.19 -19.11
C ASN A 400 18.63 -0.30 -18.28
N GLY A 401 18.74 -0.38 -16.95
CA GLY A 401 17.63 -0.56 -16.01
C GLY A 401 17.07 -1.98 -15.95
N MET A 402 17.82 -2.98 -16.44
CA MET A 402 17.45 -4.40 -16.35
C MET A 402 18.27 -5.12 -15.28
N VAL A 403 17.68 -6.14 -14.67
CA VAL A 403 18.40 -7.09 -13.83
C VAL A 403 18.65 -8.35 -14.63
N ALA A 404 19.92 -8.73 -14.79
CA ALA A 404 20.35 -9.90 -15.54
C ALA A 404 20.04 -11.22 -14.81
N SER A 405 19.83 -12.29 -15.57
CA SER A 405 19.57 -13.64 -15.06
C SER A 405 20.70 -14.15 -14.14
N GLU A 406 21.96 -13.86 -14.48
CA GLU A 406 23.13 -14.22 -13.67
C GLU A 406 23.16 -13.48 -12.34
N GLU A 407 22.66 -12.25 -12.29
CA GLU A 407 22.56 -11.47 -11.06
C GLU A 407 21.54 -12.08 -10.11
N ILE A 408 20.38 -12.46 -10.63
CA ILE A 408 19.33 -13.17 -9.89
C ILE A 408 19.90 -14.46 -9.31
N LYS A 409 20.55 -15.27 -10.14
CA LYS A 409 21.17 -16.52 -9.71
C LYS A 409 22.22 -16.30 -8.62
N ARG A 410 23.14 -15.36 -8.84
CA ARG A 410 24.25 -15.05 -7.91
C ARG A 410 23.74 -14.58 -6.55
N LYS A 411 22.79 -13.64 -6.53
CA LYS A 411 22.20 -13.15 -5.28
C LYS A 411 21.35 -14.21 -4.59
N MET A 412 20.67 -15.06 -5.34
CA MET A 412 19.92 -16.20 -4.78
C MET A 412 20.85 -17.20 -4.09
N ASP A 413 21.96 -17.57 -4.75
CA ASP A 413 22.98 -18.45 -4.16
C ASP A 413 23.59 -17.83 -2.90
N GLY A 414 23.84 -16.52 -2.91
CA GLY A 414 24.31 -15.80 -1.73
C GLY A 414 23.30 -15.76 -0.58
N LEU A 415 22.03 -15.48 -0.88
CA LEU A 415 20.95 -15.39 0.10
C LEU A 415 20.67 -16.73 0.78
N LEU A 416 20.62 -17.82 0.00
CA LEU A 416 20.30 -19.15 0.49
C LEU A 416 21.53 -19.95 0.94
N GLY A 417 22.73 -19.54 0.51
CA GLY A 417 24.01 -20.11 0.94
C GLY A 417 24.50 -19.60 2.29
N ASP A 418 24.09 -18.39 2.70
CA ASP A 418 24.37 -17.83 4.03
C ASP A 418 23.18 -18.01 4.98
N GLY A 419 23.27 -19.02 5.85
CA GLY A 419 22.26 -19.32 6.87
C GLY A 419 21.95 -18.17 7.83
N ALA A 420 22.84 -17.17 7.93
CA ALA A 420 22.63 -16.02 8.80
C ALA A 420 21.44 -15.15 8.37
N PHE A 421 21.08 -15.11 7.08
CA PHE A 421 19.85 -14.44 6.62
C PHE A 421 18.60 -15.08 7.20
N ARG A 422 18.52 -16.42 7.15
CA ARG A 422 17.39 -17.18 7.71
C ARG A 422 17.33 -17.06 9.22
N GLU A 423 18.48 -17.13 9.91
CA GLU A 423 18.53 -16.95 11.37
C GLU A 423 18.01 -15.56 11.77
N ARG A 424 18.44 -14.50 11.08
CA ARG A 424 17.95 -13.14 11.33
C ARG A 424 16.46 -13.00 11.03
N ALA A 425 15.98 -13.59 9.94
CA ALA A 425 14.55 -13.57 9.57
C ALA A 425 13.69 -14.28 10.64
N LEU A 426 14.11 -15.44 11.14
CA LEU A 426 13.42 -16.15 12.22
C LEU A 426 13.45 -15.38 13.56
N ARG A 427 14.57 -14.73 13.88
CA ARG A 427 14.66 -13.87 15.06
C ARG A 427 13.70 -12.68 14.94
N LEU A 428 13.58 -12.10 13.75
CA LEU A 428 12.66 -10.99 13.49
C LEU A 428 11.20 -11.46 13.55
N LYS A 429 10.87 -12.64 13.01
CA LYS A 429 9.57 -13.31 13.21
C LYS A 429 9.21 -13.42 14.70
N GLY A 430 10.16 -13.80 15.55
CA GLY A 430 9.97 -13.87 17.00
C GLY A 430 9.53 -12.53 17.60
N LYS A 431 10.19 -11.43 17.23
CA LYS A 431 9.83 -10.07 17.70
C LYS A 431 8.46 -9.60 17.22
N VAL A 432 8.06 -9.99 16.01
CA VAL A 432 6.74 -9.66 15.46
C VAL A 432 5.64 -10.53 16.07
N GLY A 433 5.93 -11.81 16.34
CA GLY A 433 5.01 -12.77 16.95
C GLY A 433 4.84 -12.62 18.46
N GLU A 434 5.82 -12.02 19.14
CA GLU A 434 5.67 -11.41 20.47
C GLU A 434 4.83 -10.13 20.34
N ILE A 435 3.61 -10.25 19.81
CA ILE A 435 2.61 -9.19 19.93
C ILE A 435 2.51 -8.92 21.43
N PRO A 436 2.85 -7.72 21.90
CA PRO A 436 2.80 -7.45 23.30
C PRO A 436 1.38 -7.77 23.78
N THR A 437 1.27 -8.56 24.85
CA THR A 437 -0.03 -8.92 25.43
C THR A 437 -0.82 -7.70 25.90
N HIS A 438 -0.22 -6.50 25.89
CA HIS A 438 -0.87 -5.20 26.09
C HIS A 438 -1.40 -4.53 24.80
N LEU A 439 -1.05 -5.05 23.61
CA LEU A 439 -1.68 -4.74 22.32
C LEU A 439 -2.69 -5.81 21.89
N GLN A 440 -2.84 -6.91 22.66
CA GLN A 440 -4.05 -7.73 22.62
C GLN A 440 -5.22 -6.84 23.05
N GLN A 441 -5.83 -6.25 22.03
CA GLN A 441 -6.82 -5.19 22.10
C GLN A 441 -6.20 -3.83 22.48
N PHE A 442 -5.71 -3.11 21.46
CA PHE A 442 -6.40 -1.83 21.19
C PHE A 442 -7.89 -2.17 21.16
N ARG A 443 -8.56 -2.04 22.30
CA ARG A 443 -10.00 -2.13 22.33
C ARG A 443 -10.44 -0.98 21.46
N VAL A 444 -11.07 -1.29 20.35
CA VAL A 444 -11.69 -0.26 19.52
C VAL A 444 -12.78 0.47 20.33
N SER A 445 -13.28 -0.18 21.38
CA SER A 445 -14.08 0.45 22.43
C SER A 445 -13.35 1.49 23.29
N ASP A 446 -12.01 1.58 23.22
CA ASP A 446 -11.21 2.56 23.98
C ASP A 446 -10.87 3.78 23.10
N VAL A 447 -10.79 3.62 21.78
CA VAL A 447 -10.88 4.72 20.79
C VAL A 447 -12.28 5.33 20.78
N ILE A 448 -13.30 4.52 21.15
CA ILE A 448 -14.72 4.89 21.14
C ILE A 448 -15.37 4.50 22.48
N ALA A 449 -14.80 4.95 23.60
CA ALA A 449 -15.45 4.88 24.92
C ALA A 449 -16.22 6.19 25.13
N THR A 450 -17.55 6.12 25.04
CA THR A 450 -18.41 7.29 25.23
C THR A 450 -18.58 7.61 26.72
N ASP A 451 -18.03 8.74 27.17
CA ASP A 451 -18.54 9.41 28.38
C ASP A 451 -19.74 10.28 27.99
N LYS A 452 -20.73 10.41 28.89
CA LYS A 452 -21.94 11.24 28.76
C LYS A 452 -21.63 12.73 28.52
N ASN A 453 -20.38 13.15 28.76
CA ASN A 453 -19.89 14.52 28.55
C ASN A 453 -18.83 14.65 27.44
N TRP A 454 -18.61 13.62 26.62
CA TRP A 454 -17.74 13.66 25.42
C TRP A 454 -16.35 14.27 25.65
N GLN A 455 -15.70 13.93 26.78
CA GLN A 455 -14.26 14.12 26.94
C GLN A 455 -13.57 12.77 26.76
N LEU A 456 -12.64 12.69 25.82
CA LEU A 456 -11.73 11.55 25.65
C LEU A 456 -10.88 11.42 26.92
N ASN A 457 -11.24 10.50 27.81
CA ASN A 457 -10.39 10.10 28.93
C ASN A 457 -9.80 8.72 28.60
N MET A 458 -8.48 8.66 28.37
CA MET A 458 -7.76 7.40 28.35
C MET A 458 -7.88 6.76 29.74
N VAL A 459 -8.52 5.59 29.85
CA VAL A 459 -8.48 4.80 31.09
C VAL A 459 -7.47 3.66 30.90
N ASP A 460 -6.22 4.04 30.67
CA ASP A 460 -5.10 3.24 31.17
C ASP A 460 -3.99 4.16 31.71
N PRO A 461 -3.88 4.31 33.04
CA PRO A 461 -2.79 5.04 33.69
C PRO A 461 -1.39 4.56 33.29
N PHE A 462 -1.21 3.29 32.86
CA PHE A 462 0.09 2.76 32.48
C PHE A 462 0.60 3.30 31.13
N ILE A 463 -0.29 3.51 30.15
CA ILE A 463 0.06 4.07 28.83
C ILE A 463 0.40 5.57 28.98
N LEU A 464 -0.40 6.31 29.75
CA LEU A 464 -0.10 7.71 30.08
C LEU A 464 1.24 7.85 30.81
N MET A 465 1.58 6.92 31.71
CA MET A 465 2.85 6.98 32.44
C MET A 465 4.06 6.78 31.52
N HIS A 466 4.02 5.82 30.59
CA HIS A 466 5.14 5.57 29.66
C HIS A 466 5.32 6.68 28.60
N ILE A 467 4.23 7.26 28.10
CA ILE A 467 4.28 8.39 27.17
C ILE A 467 4.79 9.65 27.90
N LYS A 468 4.34 9.90 29.13
CA LYS A 468 4.72 11.06 29.93
C LYS A 468 6.17 10.99 30.43
N ASP A 469 6.64 9.80 30.82
CA ASP A 469 8.06 9.58 31.20
C ASP A 469 9.02 9.77 30.02
N ARG A 470 8.59 9.47 28.78
CA ARG A 470 9.40 9.72 27.57
C ARG A 470 9.33 11.17 27.10
N ILE A 471 8.17 11.82 27.14
CA ILE A 471 8.01 13.25 26.76
C ILE A 471 8.80 14.16 27.70
N LEU A 472 8.87 13.84 29.00
CA LEU A 472 9.64 14.63 29.97
C LEU A 472 11.17 14.49 29.84
N SER A 473 11.66 13.60 28.96
CA SER A 473 13.10 13.35 28.76
C SER A 473 13.71 14.08 27.56
N THR A 474 12.91 14.82 26.78
CA THR A 474 13.36 15.48 25.55
C THR A 474 13.25 17.01 25.68
N PRO A 475 14.37 17.77 25.60
CA PRO A 475 14.31 19.23 25.69
C PRO A 475 13.76 19.85 24.40
N ILE A 476 12.72 20.67 24.53
CA ILE A 476 12.12 21.46 23.43
C ILE A 476 12.85 22.81 23.32
N PRO A 477 13.41 23.19 22.15
CA PRO A 477 13.84 24.55 21.90
C PRO A 477 12.64 25.45 21.54
N SER A 478 12.51 26.56 22.27
CA SER A 478 11.58 27.65 21.99
C SER A 478 12.06 28.49 20.81
N THR A 479 11.17 28.83 19.87
CA THR A 479 10.80 30.24 19.57
C THR A 479 9.74 30.38 18.48
N THR A 480 9.00 31.46 18.65
CA THR A 480 7.80 32.00 18.00
C THR A 480 8.01 32.64 16.62
N GLN A 481 6.90 32.71 15.88
CA GLN A 481 6.24 33.90 15.30
C GLN A 481 5.95 33.88 13.78
N SER A 482 4.85 34.55 13.46
CA SER A 482 3.96 34.46 12.30
C SER A 482 4.42 35.26 11.07
N ASP A 483 3.91 34.93 9.89
CA ASP A 483 2.93 35.77 9.18
C ASP A 483 2.56 35.22 7.79
N THR A 484 1.29 35.41 7.45
CA THR A 484 0.55 34.99 6.26
C THR A 484 0.93 35.76 4.98
N CYS A 485 0.94 35.10 3.82
CA CYS A 485 0.80 35.79 2.53
C CYS A 485 0.02 34.94 1.51
N VAL A 486 -1.04 35.54 0.96
CA VAL A 486 -1.99 34.99 -0.02
C VAL A 486 -1.46 35.27 -1.44
N TRP A 487 -1.39 34.26 -2.33
CA TRP A 487 -1.12 34.49 -3.75
C TRP A 487 -1.99 33.65 -4.71
N ASN A 488 -2.21 34.29 -5.87
CA ASN A 488 -3.32 34.21 -6.81
C ASN A 488 -2.98 33.34 -8.04
N TRP A 489 -3.99 32.71 -8.66
CA TRP A 489 -3.95 31.44 -9.42
C TRP A 489 -3.86 31.56 -10.95
N GLU A 490 -3.46 32.69 -11.52
CA GLU A 490 -3.62 32.93 -12.98
C GLU A 490 -2.38 32.69 -13.87
N LYS A 491 -1.31 32.03 -13.40
CA LYS A 491 -0.10 31.83 -14.24
C LYS A 491 0.57 30.46 -14.08
N THR A 492 -0.06 29.40 -14.57
CA THR A 492 0.66 28.17 -14.96
C THR A 492 0.30 27.83 -16.39
N GLY A 493 1.08 28.38 -17.31
CA GLY A 493 0.91 28.23 -18.76
C GLY A 493 1.02 26.77 -19.21
N ILE A 494 0.09 26.39 -20.07
CA ILE A 494 0.10 25.14 -20.84
C ILE A 494 1.19 25.26 -21.90
N ILE A 495 2.18 24.36 -21.88
CA ILE A 495 3.06 24.12 -23.03
C ILE A 495 2.83 22.67 -23.47
N ARG A 496 2.25 22.50 -24.66
CA ARG A 496 2.18 21.23 -25.38
C ARG A 496 3.52 20.96 -26.05
N ASP A 497 4.08 19.77 -25.86
CA ASP A 497 5.12 19.21 -26.73
C ASP A 497 4.60 17.93 -27.42
N SER A 498 5.12 17.74 -28.62
CA SER A 498 4.69 17.00 -29.81
C SER A 498 5.19 15.55 -29.90
N SER A 499 5.62 14.94 -28.80
CA SER A 499 6.13 13.56 -28.79
C SER A 499 5.19 12.62 -28.03
N SER A 500 4.03 12.33 -28.64
CA SER A 500 3.01 11.37 -28.19
C SER A 500 3.56 9.95 -27.97
N ARG A 501 4.20 9.68 -26.83
CA ARG A 501 4.50 8.33 -26.31
C ARG A 501 4.42 8.38 -24.78
N PHE A 502 3.94 7.28 -24.17
CA PHE A 502 3.53 7.10 -22.76
C PHE A 502 2.02 7.28 -22.49
N VAL A 503 1.23 6.32 -22.99
CA VAL A 503 -0.15 6.06 -22.57
C VAL A 503 -0.36 4.55 -22.52
N VAL A 504 0.26 3.84 -21.57
CA VAL A 504 -0.08 2.42 -21.30
C VAL A 504 0.08 2.07 -19.80
N ALA A 505 0.97 2.73 -19.07
CA ALA A 505 1.34 2.30 -17.71
C ALA A 505 0.25 2.45 -16.61
N PHE A 506 -0.94 3.01 -16.89
CA PHE A 506 -1.95 3.29 -15.87
C PHE A 506 -3.26 2.50 -16.01
N SER A 507 -3.54 1.83 -17.14
CA SER A 507 -4.72 0.95 -17.24
C SER A 507 -4.63 -0.25 -16.29
N ALA A 508 -3.42 -0.78 -16.09
CA ALA A 508 -3.15 -1.83 -15.11
C ALA A 508 -3.30 -1.37 -13.65
N TYR A 509 -3.26 -0.07 -13.37
CA TYR A 509 -3.47 0.52 -12.04
C TYR A 509 -4.92 0.35 -11.55
N ILE A 510 -5.86 0.05 -12.46
CA ILE A 510 -7.30 0.05 -12.19
C ILE A 510 -8.00 -1.23 -12.71
N GLY A 511 -7.24 -2.22 -13.18
CA GLY A 511 -7.77 -3.56 -13.49
C GLY A 511 -8.79 -3.62 -14.62
N MET A 512 -8.60 -2.90 -15.74
CA MET A 512 -9.47 -3.01 -16.91
C MET A 512 -8.90 -3.96 -17.99
N ASN A 513 -9.76 -4.82 -18.55
CA ASN A 513 -9.46 -5.84 -19.57
C ASN A 513 -9.21 -5.23 -20.98
N THR A 514 -8.48 -5.95 -21.83
CA THR A 514 -8.04 -5.62 -23.19
C THR A 514 -9.17 -5.30 -24.18
N ASN A 515 -10.36 -5.90 -24.04
CA ASN A 515 -11.50 -5.63 -24.91
C ASN A 515 -11.96 -4.16 -24.86
N ASN A 516 -11.81 -3.49 -23.72
CA ASN A 516 -12.15 -2.07 -23.59
C ASN A 516 -11.13 -1.16 -24.30
N MET A 517 -9.92 -1.65 -24.61
CA MET A 517 -8.90 -0.87 -25.33
C MET A 517 -9.19 -0.76 -26.82
N ALA A 518 -9.80 -1.80 -27.42
CA ALA A 518 -10.20 -1.79 -28.84
C ALA A 518 -11.37 -0.81 -29.10
N GLU A 519 -12.37 -0.80 -28.21
CA GLU A 519 -13.48 0.17 -28.26
C GLU A 519 -12.98 1.61 -28.07
N CYS A 520 -12.03 1.84 -27.15
CA CYS A 520 -11.43 3.16 -26.94
C CYS A 520 -10.60 3.63 -28.16
N TRP A 521 -9.93 2.72 -28.87
CA TRP A 521 -9.20 3.05 -30.11
C TRP A 521 -10.16 3.38 -31.26
N ALA A 522 -11.25 2.63 -31.41
CA ALA A 522 -12.26 2.88 -32.43
C ALA A 522 -12.97 4.23 -32.21
N LEU A 523 -13.39 4.52 -30.97
CA LEU A 523 -13.99 5.80 -30.59
C LEU A 523 -13.05 6.98 -30.80
N ARG A 524 -11.75 6.81 -30.49
CA ARG A 524 -10.74 7.87 -30.68
C ARG A 524 -10.46 8.17 -32.16
N ASN A 525 -10.67 7.21 -33.06
CA ASN A 525 -10.46 7.36 -34.49
C ASN A 525 -11.77 7.59 -35.28
N GLY A 526 -12.91 7.72 -34.60
CA GLY A 526 -14.20 8.01 -35.23
C GLY A 526 -14.75 6.85 -36.08
N LEU A 527 -14.42 5.61 -35.73
CA LEU A 527 -14.93 4.41 -36.39
C LEU A 527 -16.26 4.00 -35.75
N GLU A 528 -17.30 3.78 -36.55
CA GLU A 528 -18.61 3.27 -36.09
C GLU A 528 -18.63 1.74 -36.02
N ASP A 529 -19.52 1.19 -35.18
CA ASP A 529 -19.69 -0.25 -34.97
C ASP A 529 -19.86 -1.01 -36.29
N GLY A 530 -18.96 -1.98 -36.52
CA GLY A 530 -18.95 -2.83 -37.73
C GLY A 530 -17.84 -2.55 -38.74
N GLN A 531 -16.96 -1.56 -38.51
CA GLN A 531 -15.78 -1.32 -39.35
C GLN A 531 -14.49 -2.02 -38.90
N ILE A 532 -14.53 -2.83 -37.83
CA ILE A 532 -13.39 -3.58 -37.33
C ILE A 532 -13.36 -4.95 -38.03
N SER A 533 -12.52 -5.10 -39.06
CA SER A 533 -12.18 -6.42 -39.61
C SER A 533 -10.99 -7.00 -38.85
N GLU A 534 -11.03 -8.29 -38.52
CA GLU A 534 -9.88 -9.05 -38.03
C GLU A 534 -8.68 -8.84 -38.98
N GLY A 535 -7.69 -8.06 -38.55
CA GLY A 535 -6.46 -7.81 -39.30
C GLY A 535 -6.08 -6.35 -39.59
N THR A 536 -6.88 -5.36 -39.18
CA THR A 536 -6.53 -3.92 -39.38
C THR A 536 -6.25 -3.13 -38.08
N HIS A 537 -6.22 -3.79 -36.92
CA HIS A 537 -5.89 -3.17 -35.65
C HIS A 537 -4.39 -3.35 -35.31
N PRO A 538 -3.70 -2.35 -34.74
CA PRO A 538 -2.28 -2.45 -34.34
C PRO A 538 -2.04 -3.27 -33.06
N PHE A 539 -3.07 -3.92 -32.51
CA PHE A 539 -3.01 -4.82 -31.35
C PHE A 539 -3.73 -6.16 -31.60
N ALA A 540 -3.82 -6.61 -32.85
CA ALA A 540 -4.31 -7.93 -33.23
C ALA A 540 -3.15 -8.80 -33.72
#